data_AF-U1PPC0-F1
#
_entry.id   AF-U1PPC0-F1
#
_cell.length_a   1.000
_cell.length_b   1.000
_cell.length_c   1.000
_cell.angle_alpha   90.00
_cell.angle_beta   90.00
_cell.angle_gamma   90.00
#
_symmetry.space_group_name_H-M   'P 1'
#
loop_
_entity.id
_entity.type
_entity.pdbx_description
1 polymer ?
#
loop_
_entity_poly.entity_id
_entity_poly.type
_entity_poly.pdbx_seq_one_letter_code
_entity_poly.pdbx_strand_id
1 'polypeptide(L)'
;MQATFTNSPGFGGGVSTSRADGQGEDLLSDEEYRERLRELPPSAKLVAKVLEDATPLSQGQLAEETLLPDRTVRYALNRLEETGIVGSRYSFEDARKQVYYLNT
;
A
#
# COMPACT_ATOMS: atom_id res chain seq x y z
N MET A 1 3.28 39.71 53.70
CA MET A 1 3.06 38.25 53.50
C MET A 1 2.90 38.00 52.01
N GLN A 2 3.43 36.87 51.53
CA GLN A 2 3.34 36.31 50.16
C GLN A 2 4.29 36.91 49.12
N ALA A 3 4.89 36.16 48.19
CA ALA A 3 5.28 34.75 48.09
C ALA A 3 6.24 34.68 46.88
N THR A 4 7.32 33.92 47.04
CA THR A 4 8.30 33.53 46.01
C THR A 4 7.62 32.84 44.84
N PHE A 5 7.97 33.13 43.58
CA PHE A 5 8.01 32.10 42.54
C PHE A 5 9.10 32.42 41.50
N THR A 6 9.96 31.43 41.32
CA THR A 6 11.10 31.36 40.42
C THR A 6 10.63 31.14 38.98
N ASN A 7 11.18 31.92 38.04
CA ASN A 7 10.97 31.73 36.61
C ASN A 7 11.97 30.68 36.11
N SER A 8 11.47 29.51 35.70
CA SER A 8 12.23 28.51 34.93
C SER A 8 11.70 28.52 33.49
N PRO A 9 12.52 28.75 32.46
CA PRO A 9 12.14 28.42 31.10
C PRO A 9 12.47 26.95 30.84
N GLY A 10 11.42 26.11 30.85
CA GLY A 10 11.49 24.76 30.29
C GLY A 10 11.60 24.85 28.77
N PHE A 11 12.77 24.50 28.26
CA PHE A 11 13.05 24.31 26.84
C PHE A 11 12.78 22.86 26.46
N GLY A 12 12.00 22.65 25.41
CA GLY A 12 11.67 21.34 24.83
C GLY A 12 10.25 21.38 24.27
N GLY A 13 9.97 21.62 22.98
CA GLY A 13 10.80 21.43 21.79
C GLY A 13 10.35 20.16 21.05
N GLY A 14 9.38 20.31 20.15
CA GLY A 14 9.02 19.36 19.08
C GLY A 14 8.09 18.20 19.50
N VAL A 15 7.05 17.80 18.75
CA VAL A 15 6.53 18.24 17.46
C VAL A 15 5.04 17.88 17.44
N SER A 16 4.20 18.84 17.07
CA SER A 16 2.86 18.56 16.55
C SER A 16 3.02 18.13 15.11
N THR A 17 2.61 16.91 14.76
CA THR A 17 2.21 16.60 13.38
C THR A 17 0.89 15.84 13.40
N SER A 18 -0.18 16.55 13.75
CA SER A 18 -1.45 16.33 13.07
C SER A 18 -1.26 16.85 11.64
N ARG A 19 -0.93 15.95 10.71
CA ARG A 19 -1.10 16.21 9.28
C ARG A 19 -1.91 15.06 8.70
N ALA A 20 -3.23 15.26 8.66
CA ALA A 20 -4.03 14.67 7.62
C ALA A 20 -3.49 15.22 6.29
N ASP A 21 -2.98 14.36 5.40
CA ASP A 21 -2.55 14.78 4.08
C ASP A 21 -2.81 13.70 3.03
N GLY A 22 -3.50 14.10 1.96
CA GLY A 22 -3.26 13.64 0.60
C GLY A 22 -3.48 12.15 0.30
N GLN A 23 -4.72 11.78 -0.01
CA GLN A 23 -4.94 10.72 -1.00
C GLN A 23 -4.53 11.27 -2.38
N GLY A 24 -3.25 11.15 -2.70
CA GLY A 24 -2.66 11.59 -3.96
C GLY A 24 -1.15 11.45 -3.88
N GLU A 25 -0.55 10.74 -4.84
CA GLU A 25 0.89 10.43 -4.95
C GLU A 25 1.39 9.19 -4.16
N ASP A 26 0.60 8.10 -4.05
CA ASP A 26 1.14 6.79 -3.62
C ASP A 26 1.73 6.04 -4.83
N LEU A 27 2.61 6.71 -5.57
CA LEU A 27 3.43 6.06 -6.60
C LEU A 27 4.75 5.71 -5.95
N LEU A 28 5.00 4.42 -5.77
CA LEU A 28 6.24 3.92 -5.20
C LEU A 28 7.39 4.17 -6.16
N SER A 29 8.52 4.61 -5.62
CA SER A 29 9.76 4.62 -6.38
C SER A 29 10.14 3.17 -6.74
N ASP A 30 10.73 2.93 -7.93
CA ASP A 30 11.20 1.60 -8.35
C ASP A 30 12.05 0.88 -7.28
N GLU A 31 12.85 1.65 -6.53
CA GLU A 31 13.69 1.11 -5.45
C GLU A 31 12.86 0.62 -4.26
N GLU A 32 11.85 1.39 -3.83
CA GLU A 32 10.93 1.03 -2.75
C GLU A 32 10.06 -0.17 -3.14
N TYR A 33 9.57 -0.19 -4.39
CA TYR A 33 8.84 -1.32 -4.95
C TYR A 33 9.68 -2.60 -4.86
N ARG A 34 10.93 -2.57 -5.32
CA ARG A 34 11.83 -3.75 -5.29
C ARG A 34 12.21 -4.15 -3.87
N GLU A 35 12.36 -3.20 -2.94
CA GLU A 35 12.62 -3.48 -1.54
C GLU A 35 11.44 -4.24 -0.90
N ARG A 36 10.22 -3.71 -1.01
CA ARG A 36 9.03 -4.35 -0.46
C ARG A 36 8.73 -5.67 -1.14
N LEU A 37 8.93 -5.77 -2.45
CA LEU A 37 8.73 -7.01 -3.21
C LEU A 37 9.72 -8.13 -2.80
N ARG A 38 10.93 -7.78 -2.35
CA ARG A 38 11.92 -8.78 -1.89
C ARG A 38 11.45 -9.52 -0.64
N GLU A 39 10.84 -8.80 0.31
CA GLU A 39 10.31 -9.30 1.58
C GLU A 39 9.02 -10.14 1.42
N LEU A 40 8.37 -10.05 0.27
CA LEU A 40 7.11 -10.74 0.01
C LEU A 40 7.28 -12.24 -0.33
N PRO A 41 6.25 -13.07 -0.12
CA PRO A 41 6.25 -14.47 -0.52
C PRO A 41 6.26 -14.62 -2.06
N PRO A 42 6.75 -15.75 -2.59
CA PRO A 42 6.89 -15.97 -4.04
C PRO A 42 5.57 -15.84 -4.81
N SER A 43 4.44 -16.23 -4.20
CA SER A 43 3.12 -16.05 -4.79
C SER A 43 2.74 -14.58 -5.00
N ALA A 44 3.10 -13.70 -4.07
CA ALA A 44 2.86 -12.27 -4.19
C ALA A 44 3.74 -11.64 -5.28
N LYS A 45 5.00 -12.09 -5.39
CA LYS A 45 5.89 -11.64 -6.46
C LYS A 45 5.36 -11.99 -7.84
N LEU A 46 4.80 -13.20 -8.00
CA LEU A 46 4.19 -13.63 -9.25
C LEU A 46 2.99 -12.76 -9.62
N VAL A 47 2.09 -12.51 -8.66
CA VAL A 47 0.92 -11.63 -8.88
C VAL A 47 1.34 -10.22 -9.26
N ALA A 48 2.34 -9.65 -8.57
CA ALA A 48 2.89 -8.34 -8.92
C ALA A 48 3.47 -8.34 -10.34
N LYS A 49 4.22 -9.37 -10.73
CA LYS A 49 4.77 -9.51 -12.08
C LYS A 49 3.68 -9.56 -13.15
N VAL A 50 2.60 -10.30 -12.90
CA VAL A 50 1.46 -10.35 -13.82
C VAL A 50 0.78 -8.98 -13.92
N LEU A 51 0.66 -8.24 -12.83
CA LEU A 51 0.13 -6.87 -12.84
C LEU A 51 1.06 -5.84 -13.50
N GLU A 52 2.38 -6.09 -13.57
CA GLU A 52 3.31 -5.25 -14.34
C GLU A 52 3.08 -5.40 -15.85
N ASP A 53 2.85 -6.64 -16.29
CA ASP A 53 2.76 -6.97 -17.71
C ASP A 53 1.31 -6.83 -18.24
N ALA A 54 0.31 -6.89 -17.36
CA ALA A 54 -1.11 -6.80 -17.68
C ALA A 54 -1.76 -5.47 -17.25
N THR A 55 -2.89 -5.13 -17.86
CA THR A 55 -3.76 -4.03 -17.41
C THR A 55 -4.40 -4.33 -16.05
N PRO A 56 -5.07 -3.38 -15.37
CA PRO A 56 -5.69 -3.64 -14.07
C PRO A 56 -6.64 -4.87 -14.11
N LEU A 57 -6.24 -5.95 -13.44
CA LEU A 57 -6.97 -7.21 -13.48
C LEU A 57 -7.83 -7.40 -12.24
N SER A 58 -8.98 -8.04 -12.41
CA SER A 58 -9.79 -8.49 -11.27
C SER A 58 -9.17 -9.72 -10.59
N GLN A 59 -9.56 -10.00 -9.34
CA GLN A 59 -9.07 -11.17 -8.59
C GLN A 59 -9.18 -12.49 -9.39
N GLY A 60 -10.31 -12.71 -10.07
CA GLY A 60 -10.52 -13.91 -10.87
C GLY A 60 -9.64 -13.96 -12.11
N GLN A 61 -9.43 -12.82 -12.78
CA GLN A 61 -8.50 -12.75 -13.92
C GLN A 61 -7.06 -13.02 -13.48
N LEU A 62 -6.66 -12.50 -12.31
CA LEU A 62 -5.35 -12.81 -11.73
C LEU A 62 -5.19 -14.30 -11.43
N ALA A 63 -6.24 -14.99 -11.01
CA ALA A 63 -6.20 -16.44 -10.82
C ALA A 63 -5.97 -17.20 -12.12
N GLU A 64 -6.64 -16.80 -13.20
CA GLU A 64 -6.46 -17.40 -14.53
C GLU A 64 -5.05 -17.12 -15.08
N GLU A 65 -4.59 -15.87 -15.03
CA GLU A 65 -3.28 -15.46 -15.58
C GLU A 65 -2.10 -16.01 -14.78
N THR A 66 -2.19 -16.00 -13.45
CA THR A 66 -1.12 -16.55 -12.59
C THR A 66 -1.18 -18.08 -12.49
N LEU A 67 -2.28 -18.70 -12.94
CA LEU A 67 -2.59 -20.11 -12.75
C LEU A 67 -2.59 -20.54 -11.26
N LEU A 68 -2.80 -19.58 -10.35
CA LEU A 68 -2.87 -19.83 -8.93
C LEU A 68 -4.33 -20.03 -8.48
N PRO A 69 -4.57 -20.86 -7.46
CA PRO A 69 -5.89 -20.95 -6.85
C PRO A 69 -6.33 -19.59 -6.29
N ASP A 70 -7.63 -19.27 -6.40
CA ASP A 70 -8.25 -18.04 -5.86
C ASP A 70 -7.83 -17.70 -4.43
N ARG A 71 -7.70 -18.73 -3.58
CA ARG A 71 -7.27 -18.58 -2.18
C ARG A 71 -5.86 -18.00 -2.08
N THR A 72 -4.96 -18.44 -2.94
CA THR A 72 -3.56 -18.00 -2.99
C THR A 72 -3.47 -16.62 -3.61
N VAL A 73 -4.23 -16.33 -4.66
CA VAL A 73 -4.30 -14.99 -5.27
C VAL A 73 -4.78 -13.98 -4.24
N ARG A 74 -5.86 -14.28 -3.52
CA ARG A 74 -6.34 -13.38 -2.46
C ARG A 74 -5.32 -13.18 -1.35
N TYR A 75 -4.61 -14.24 -0.94
CA TYR A 75 -3.52 -14.10 0.03
C TYR A 75 -2.40 -13.20 -0.51
N ALA A 76 -1.98 -13.39 -1.75
CA ALA A 76 -0.98 -12.58 -2.41
C ALA A 76 -1.40 -11.10 -2.54
N LEU A 77 -2.63 -10.84 -2.97
CA LEU A 77 -3.20 -9.49 -3.08
C LEU A 77 -3.26 -8.79 -1.73
N ASN A 78 -3.76 -9.46 -0.68
CA ASN A 78 -3.76 -8.89 0.67
C ASN A 78 -2.34 -8.49 1.10
N ARG A 79 -1.33 -9.33 0.82
CA ARG A 79 0.07 -9.00 1.15
C ARG A 79 0.61 -7.82 0.34
N LEU A 80 0.27 -7.74 -0.94
CA LEU A 80 0.70 -6.63 -1.80
C LEU A 80 0.04 -5.32 -1.36
N GLU A 81 -1.25 -5.34 -1.02
CA GLU A 81 -1.97 -4.19 -0.46
C GLU A 81 -1.42 -3.76 0.90
N GLU A 82 -1.10 -4.70 1.80
CA GLU A 82 -0.46 -4.42 3.09
C GLU A 82 0.90 -3.70 2.93
N THR A 83 1.64 -4.00 1.87
CA THR A 83 2.92 -3.34 1.54
C THR A 83 2.76 -2.06 0.72
N GLY A 84 1.53 -1.71 0.32
CA GLY A 84 1.25 -0.56 -0.54
C GLY A 84 1.72 -0.71 -1.99
N ILE A 85 2.14 -1.92 -2.40
CA ILE A 85 2.61 -2.21 -3.77
C ILE A 85 1.45 -2.23 -4.77
N VAL A 86 0.31 -2.77 -4.35
CA VAL A 86 -0.89 -2.86 -5.17
C VAL A 86 -1.99 -1.99 -4.56
N GLY A 87 -2.71 -1.29 -5.42
CA GLY A 87 -3.97 -0.64 -5.09
C GLY A 87 -5.15 -1.41 -5.66
N SER A 88 -6.29 -1.32 -4.99
CA SER A 88 -7.58 -1.79 -5.48
C SER A 88 -8.49 -0.60 -5.83
N ARG A 89 -9.17 -0.68 -6.97
CA ARG A 89 -10.20 0.27 -7.40
C ARG A 89 -11.40 -0.47 -7.98
N TYR A 90 -12.57 0.16 -7.95
CA TYR A 90 -13.73 -0.37 -8.65
C TYR A 90 -13.51 -0.31 -10.16
N SER A 91 -13.86 -1.38 -10.86
CA SER A 91 -13.78 -1.40 -12.32
C SER A 91 -14.76 -0.41 -12.92
N PHE A 92 -14.32 0.30 -13.95
CA PHE A 92 -15.19 1.17 -14.75
C PHE A 92 -16.16 0.37 -15.63
N GLU A 93 -15.82 -0.87 -16.00
CA GLU A 93 -16.69 -1.76 -16.80
C GLU A 93 -17.78 -2.42 -15.95
N ASP A 94 -17.47 -2.74 -14.70
CA ASP A 94 -18.42 -3.32 -13.74
C ASP A 94 -18.11 -2.82 -12.33
N ALA A 95 -18.87 -1.84 -11.85
CA ALA A 95 -18.69 -1.22 -10.54
C ALA A 95 -18.84 -2.21 -9.36
N ARG A 96 -19.35 -3.43 -9.60
CA ARG A 96 -19.42 -4.48 -8.57
C ARG A 96 -18.12 -5.27 -8.45
N LYS A 97 -17.20 -5.13 -9.39
CA LYS A 97 -15.91 -5.82 -9.42
C LYS A 97 -14.80 -4.87 -8.99
N GLN A 98 -13.89 -5.38 -8.17
CA GLN A 98 -12.63 -4.70 -7.89
C GLN A 98 -11.56 -5.19 -8.86
N VAL A 99 -10.77 -4.24 -9.34
CA VAL A 99 -9.57 -4.46 -10.13
C VAL A 99 -8.37 -3.98 -9.34
N TYR A 100 -7.27 -4.70 -9.50
CA TYR A 100 -6.02 -4.45 -8.82
C TYR A 100 -5.03 -3.87 -9.83
N TYR A 101 -4.23 -2.91 -9.39
CA TYR A 101 -3.22 -2.24 -10.20
C TYR A 101 -1.98 -1.96 -9.35
N LEU A 102 -0.82 -1.80 -9.99
CA LEU A 102 0.41 -1.46 -9.29
C LEU A 102 0.48 0.04 -8.97
N ASN A 103 0.95 0.33 -7.78
CA ASN A 103 1.21 1.68 -7.30
C ASN A 103 2.66 2.09 -7.65
N THR A 104 3.04 2.08 -8.93
CA THR A 104 4.39 2.43 -9.40
C THR A 104 4.35 3.31 -10.65
#